data_AF-A0A9D2AHC8-F1
#
_entry.id   AF-A0A9D2AHC8-F1
#
_cell.length_a   1.000
_cell.length_b   1.000
_cell.length_c   1.000
_cell.angle_alpha   90.00
_cell.angle_beta   90.00
_cell.angle_gamma   90.00
#
_symmetry.space_group_name_H-M   'P 1'
#
loop_
_entity.id
_entity.type
_entity.pdbx_description
1 polymer ?
#
loop_
_entity_poly.entity_id
_entity_poly.type
_entity_poly.pdbx_seq_one_letter_code
_entity_poly.pdbx_strand_id
1 'polypeptide(L)'
;MAGQFRISPARWLFLALLGAGIIGLSRLGSCTPEQDEATAAGSGSYRQIYDADVPPEQMPEQLIGGLILLTPEQLARTPEADGFQWPCGTPGGAMTYDAQPFGSPNEVRGGQHTGMDINGIGGSNTDLGTPIRAAARGLVVYAGTPSEGWGKVVVLAHRLPDSDRIIQTLYAHLDRIEEGVMPGCAVARGDSLGTMGTADGRYLAHLHFEAIESRCTEAGMPGYGSRGTMNRLDPAQLMREYPAPAFPDAYGRLRDIRLREALRMQSDAAASPAAASDAEGGGDLLIVSPADYL
;
A
#
# COMPACT_ATOMS: atom_id res chain seq x y z
N MET A 1 -25.22 75.29 -20.91
CA MET A 1 -26.13 75.00 -19.78
C MET A 1 -26.17 73.49 -19.61
N ALA A 2 -25.45 72.94 -18.62
CA ALA A 2 -25.43 71.51 -18.33
C ALA A 2 -26.39 71.22 -17.17
N GLY A 3 -27.50 70.52 -17.45
CA GLY A 3 -28.48 70.10 -16.46
C GLY A 3 -28.10 68.74 -15.88
N GLN A 4 -27.75 68.70 -14.59
CA GLN A 4 -27.52 67.46 -13.84
C GLN A 4 -28.86 66.81 -13.48
N PHE A 5 -29.17 65.64 -14.05
CA PHE A 5 -30.29 64.81 -13.59
C PHE A 5 -29.80 63.86 -12.49
N ARG A 6 -30.08 64.18 -11.23
CA ARG A 6 -29.92 63.26 -10.09
C ARG A 6 -31.12 62.32 -10.00
N ILE A 7 -30.88 61.02 -10.16
CA ILE A 7 -31.87 59.96 -9.89
C ILE A 7 -31.88 59.70 -8.38
N SER A 8 -33.06 59.66 -7.76
CA SER A 8 -33.19 59.48 -6.30
C SER A 8 -32.88 58.04 -5.85
N PRO A 9 -32.37 57.85 -4.62
CA PRO A 9 -31.99 56.52 -4.10
C PRO A 9 -33.14 55.50 -4.08
N ALA A 10 -34.38 55.96 -3.96
CA ALA A 10 -35.58 55.11 -3.97
C ALA A 10 -35.84 54.45 -5.34
N ARG A 11 -35.30 55.01 -6.44
CA ARG A 11 -35.44 54.45 -7.80
C ARG A 11 -34.46 53.30 -8.09
N TRP A 12 -33.35 53.22 -7.36
CA TRP A 12 -32.43 52.07 -7.44
C TRP A 12 -32.98 50.84 -6.71
N LEU A 13 -33.73 51.02 -5.62
CA LEU A 13 -34.34 49.91 -4.88
C LEU A 13 -35.45 49.19 -5.66
N PHE A 14 -36.14 49.89 -6.56
CA PHE A 14 -37.24 49.33 -7.37
C PHE A 14 -36.74 48.44 -8.53
N LEU A 15 -35.53 48.67 -9.04
CA LEU A 15 -34.92 47.84 -10.10
C LEU A 15 -34.20 46.59 -9.55
N ALA A 16 -33.78 46.59 -8.29
CA ALA A 16 -33.15 45.43 -7.66
C ALA A 16 -34.16 44.36 -7.18
N LEU A 17 -35.41 44.74 -6.87
CA LEU A 17 -36.45 43.80 -6.40
C LEU A 17 -37.26 43.15 -7.53
N LEU A 18 -37.14 43.62 -8.77
CA LEU A 18 -37.77 42.98 -9.94
C LEU A 18 -36.93 41.83 -10.54
N GLY A 19 -35.67 41.67 -10.11
CA GLY A 19 -34.74 40.63 -10.60
C GLY A 19 -34.70 39.33 -9.79
N ALA A 20 -35.41 39.23 -8.65
CA ALA A 20 -35.37 38.06 -7.76
C ALA A 20 -36.75 37.45 -7.46
N GLY A 21 -37.81 37.87 -8.18
CA GLY A 21 -39.21 37.54 -7.88
C GLY A 21 -39.92 36.65 -8.90
N ILE A 22 -39.22 36.03 -9.86
CA ILE A 22 -39.83 35.11 -10.83
C ILE A 22 -38.94 33.87 -10.98
N ILE A 23 -39.36 32.79 -10.32
CA ILE A 23 -39.24 31.34 -10.64
C ILE A 23 -39.21 30.59 -9.29
N GLY A 24 -40.38 30.56 -8.66
CA GLY A 24 -40.72 29.65 -7.57
C GLY A 24 -42.22 29.35 -7.71
N LEU A 25 -42.55 28.05 -7.74
CA LEU A 25 -43.86 27.42 -7.96
C LEU A 25 -44.36 27.33 -9.42
N SER A 26 -44.19 26.15 -10.01
CA SER A 26 -45.33 25.31 -10.42
C SER A 26 -44.87 23.99 -11.04
N ARG A 27 -44.98 22.89 -10.29
CA ARG A 27 -45.70 21.68 -10.72
C ARG A 27 -45.97 20.76 -9.53
N LEU A 28 -47.26 20.58 -9.30
CA LEU A 28 -47.89 19.73 -8.29
C LEU A 28 -47.92 18.25 -8.72
N GLY A 29 -47.95 17.38 -7.71
CA GLY A 29 -48.60 16.06 -7.70
C GLY A 29 -47.69 14.90 -8.12
N SER A 30 -47.74 13.71 -7.50
CA SER A 30 -48.45 13.18 -6.33
C SER A 30 -47.95 11.74 -6.11
N CYS A 31 -48.34 11.15 -4.98
CA CYS A 31 -48.12 9.80 -4.45
C CYS A 31 -47.95 8.58 -5.41
N THR A 32 -47.23 7.58 -4.88
CA THR A 32 -47.02 6.16 -5.26
C THR A 32 -48.32 5.33 -5.38
N PRO A 33 -48.35 3.99 -5.68
CA PRO A 33 -47.37 3.03 -6.28
C PRO A 33 -47.94 2.15 -7.44
N GLU A 34 -47.07 1.30 -8.04
CA GLU A 34 -47.31 -0.08 -8.58
C GLU A 34 -48.37 -0.34 -9.68
N GLN A 35 -47.93 -0.83 -10.85
CA GLN A 35 -48.46 -2.04 -11.52
C GLN A 35 -47.65 -2.43 -12.77
N ASP A 36 -47.22 -3.69 -12.79
CA ASP A 36 -46.57 -4.41 -13.90
C ASP A 36 -47.46 -4.51 -15.14
N GLU A 37 -46.87 -4.45 -16.35
CA GLU A 37 -47.23 -5.38 -17.43
C GLU A 37 -46.13 -5.48 -18.50
N ALA A 38 -46.08 -6.66 -19.10
CA ALA A 38 -44.86 -7.32 -19.57
C ALA A 38 -44.65 -7.28 -21.10
N THR A 39 -43.47 -7.78 -21.48
CA THR A 39 -43.09 -8.45 -22.75
C THR A 39 -42.57 -7.62 -23.93
N ALA A 40 -41.25 -7.76 -24.17
CA ALA A 40 -40.74 -8.15 -25.50
C ALA A 40 -39.38 -8.84 -25.33
N ALA A 41 -39.35 -10.13 -25.63
CA ALA A 41 -38.16 -10.97 -25.69
C ALA A 41 -37.30 -10.65 -26.93
N GLY A 42 -35.96 -10.76 -26.82
CA GLY A 42 -35.10 -10.76 -28.00
C GLY A 42 -33.59 -10.77 -27.74
N SER A 43 -32.98 -11.94 -27.96
CA SER A 43 -31.54 -12.23 -28.08
C SER A 43 -30.69 -12.20 -26.81
N GLY A 44 -30.34 -13.39 -26.33
CA GLY A 44 -29.44 -13.57 -25.21
C GLY A 44 -27.98 -13.32 -25.58
N SER A 45 -27.28 -12.58 -24.73
CA SER A 45 -25.92 -12.95 -24.37
C SER A 45 -26.02 -13.70 -23.05
N TYR A 46 -25.68 -14.98 -23.05
CA TYR A 46 -25.44 -15.72 -21.80
C TYR A 46 -24.30 -14.99 -21.09
N ARG A 47 -24.60 -14.17 -20.08
CA ARG A 47 -23.56 -13.55 -19.27
C ARG A 47 -22.87 -14.70 -18.56
N GLN A 48 -21.60 -14.95 -18.89
CA GLN A 48 -20.85 -16.00 -18.22
C GLN A 48 -20.87 -15.64 -16.74
N ILE A 49 -21.19 -16.62 -15.90
CA ILE A 49 -21.19 -16.44 -14.43
C ILE A 49 -19.81 -16.00 -13.92
N TYR A 50 -18.75 -16.19 -14.71
CA TYR A 50 -17.38 -15.75 -14.46
C TYR A 50 -17.08 -14.31 -14.89
N ASP A 51 -17.99 -13.63 -15.62
CA ASP A 51 -17.85 -12.20 -15.95
C ASP A 51 -18.24 -11.29 -14.77
N ALA A 52 -18.84 -11.86 -13.72
CA ALA A 52 -19.11 -11.18 -12.45
C ALA A 52 -17.88 -11.14 -11.51
N ASP A 53 -16.87 -11.97 -11.79
CA ASP A 53 -15.63 -12.07 -11.01
C ASP A 53 -14.49 -11.21 -11.57
N VAL A 54 -14.75 -10.43 -12.63
CA VAL A 54 -13.80 -9.41 -13.11
C VAL A 54 -13.86 -8.23 -12.15
N PRO A 55 -12.82 -7.95 -11.34
CA PRO A 55 -12.85 -6.82 -10.44
C PRO A 55 -12.99 -5.54 -11.26
N PRO A 56 -13.81 -4.57 -10.84
CA PRO A 56 -13.81 -3.27 -11.48
C PRO A 56 -12.38 -2.71 -11.47
N GLU A 57 -11.95 -2.18 -12.62
CA GLU A 57 -10.60 -1.68 -12.90
C GLU A 57 -10.18 -0.51 -11.99
N GLN A 58 -11.14 0.04 -11.22
CA GLN A 58 -10.90 0.85 -10.03
C GLN A 58 -11.46 0.10 -8.82
N MET A 59 -10.65 0.01 -7.77
CA MET A 59 -11.09 -0.41 -6.44
C MET A 59 -11.49 0.83 -5.61
N PRO A 60 -12.77 1.25 -5.54
CA PRO A 60 -13.19 2.17 -4.52
C PRO A 60 -14.03 1.44 -3.47
N GLU A 61 -13.40 1.06 -2.37
CA GLU A 61 -13.99 1.04 -1.03
C GLU A 61 -12.84 1.04 -0.03
N GLN A 62 -13.01 1.72 1.11
CA GLN A 62 -11.97 1.86 2.13
C GLN A 62 -11.40 0.47 2.46
N LEU A 63 -10.13 0.24 2.12
CA LEU A 63 -9.42 -0.96 2.51
C LEU A 63 -9.53 -1.09 4.03
N ILE A 64 -10.32 -2.04 4.52
CA ILE A 64 -10.16 -2.50 5.90
C ILE A 64 -8.94 -3.40 5.88
N GLY A 65 -7.75 -2.80 6.00
CA GLY A 65 -6.48 -3.51 5.83
C GLY A 65 -6.40 -4.80 6.67
N GLY A 66 -6.91 -4.76 7.90
CA GLY A 66 -6.95 -5.93 8.80
C GLY A 66 -7.73 -7.16 8.29
N LEU A 67 -8.48 -7.05 7.19
CA LEU A 67 -9.23 -8.16 6.58
C LEU A 67 -8.61 -8.72 5.30
N ILE A 68 -7.57 -8.08 4.76
CA ILE A 68 -6.91 -8.56 3.53
C ILE A 68 -5.74 -9.43 3.93
N LEU A 69 -6.00 -10.73 4.02
CA LEU A 69 -4.99 -11.75 4.26
C LEU A 69 -3.97 -11.79 3.11
N LEU A 70 -2.70 -11.89 3.47
CA LEU A 70 -1.66 -12.24 2.51
C LEU A 70 -1.93 -13.65 1.98
N THR A 71 -1.89 -13.78 0.66
CA THR A 71 -2.04 -15.08 -0.01
C THR A 71 -0.93 -16.04 0.41
N PRO A 72 -1.15 -17.36 0.34
CA PRO A 72 -0.09 -18.35 0.58
C PRO A 72 1.15 -18.11 -0.28
N GLU A 73 0.97 -17.66 -1.52
CA GLU A 73 2.07 -17.29 -2.42
C GLU A 73 2.85 -16.09 -1.87
N GLN A 74 2.18 -15.01 -1.47
CA GLN A 74 2.84 -13.85 -0.85
C GLN A 74 3.62 -14.28 0.40
N LEU A 75 3.02 -15.08 1.29
CA LEU A 75 3.68 -15.58 2.50
C LEU A 75 4.92 -16.45 2.19
N ALA A 76 4.87 -17.24 1.12
CA ALA A 76 5.98 -18.06 0.66
C ALA A 76 7.10 -17.22 0.00
N ARG A 77 6.73 -16.13 -0.67
CA ARG A 77 7.67 -15.19 -1.31
C ARG A 77 8.25 -14.16 -0.35
N THR A 78 7.65 -13.96 0.82
CA THR A 78 8.15 -13.07 1.87
C THR A 78 9.55 -13.52 2.32
N PRO A 79 10.59 -12.69 2.10
CA PRO A 79 11.95 -13.05 2.47
C PRO A 79 12.13 -12.99 3.99
N GLU A 80 13.07 -13.80 4.48
CA GLU A 80 13.57 -13.71 5.84
C GLU A 80 14.41 -12.44 6.02
N ALA A 81 14.12 -11.65 7.05
CA ALA A 81 14.86 -10.44 7.38
C ALA A 81 16.25 -10.78 7.91
N ASP A 82 17.29 -10.12 7.40
CA ASP A 82 18.65 -10.20 7.96
C ASP A 82 18.88 -9.25 9.15
N GLY A 83 17.85 -8.51 9.53
CA GLY A 83 17.82 -7.49 10.58
C GLY A 83 17.19 -6.18 10.09
N PHE A 84 16.90 -5.28 11.02
CA PHE A 84 16.22 -4.02 10.78
C PHE A 84 17.15 -2.84 11.06
N GLN A 85 17.10 -1.83 10.20
CA GLN A 85 17.85 -0.58 10.31
C GLN A 85 16.90 0.62 10.25
N TRP A 86 17.41 1.80 10.57
CA TRP A 86 16.64 3.03 10.42
C TRP A 86 16.22 3.26 8.95
N PRO A 87 14.96 3.65 8.68
CA PRO A 87 14.45 3.82 7.34
C PRO A 87 14.77 5.20 6.73
N CYS A 88 15.34 6.12 7.50
CA CYS A 88 15.84 7.41 7.02
C CYS A 88 17.11 7.83 7.75
N GLY A 89 17.84 8.81 7.19
CA GLY A 89 19.18 9.17 7.64
C GLY A 89 20.23 8.14 7.24
N THR A 90 21.19 7.86 8.12
CA THR A 90 22.10 6.71 7.98
C THR A 90 21.40 5.41 8.42
N PRO A 91 21.95 4.21 8.14
CA PRO A 91 21.39 2.96 8.69
C PRO A 91 21.25 2.95 10.22
N GLY A 92 22.07 3.74 10.91
CA GLY A 92 22.00 3.96 12.36
C GLY A 92 21.15 5.17 12.78
N GLY A 93 20.43 5.81 11.87
CA GLY A 93 19.50 6.91 12.16
C GLY A 93 20.19 8.26 12.40
N ALA A 94 21.48 8.38 12.07
CA ALA A 94 22.16 9.66 12.24
C ALA A 94 21.51 10.74 11.37
N MET A 95 21.46 11.96 11.90
CA MET A 95 20.77 13.13 11.34
C MET A 95 19.23 13.05 11.40
N THR A 96 18.69 12.07 12.13
CA THR A 96 17.25 11.93 12.38
C THR A 96 16.98 11.69 13.85
N TYR A 97 15.73 11.85 14.29
CA TYR A 97 15.27 11.51 15.63
C TYR A 97 13.78 11.13 15.61
N ASP A 98 13.36 10.36 16.61
CA ASP A 98 11.96 10.03 16.85
C ASP A 98 11.27 11.19 17.60
N ALA A 99 10.46 11.96 16.88
CA ALA A 99 9.75 13.11 17.39
C ALA A 99 8.49 12.73 18.17
N GLN A 100 7.87 11.59 17.84
CA GLN A 100 6.72 11.06 18.54
C GLN A 100 6.81 9.53 18.65
N PRO A 101 7.40 9.03 19.75
CA PRO A 101 7.63 7.61 19.91
C PRO A 101 6.37 6.76 19.98
N PHE A 102 6.55 5.47 19.71
CA PHE A 102 5.53 4.45 19.93
C PHE A 102 4.96 4.52 21.35
N GLY A 103 3.64 4.39 21.46
CA GLY A 103 2.94 4.44 22.75
C GLY A 103 2.70 5.86 23.28
N SER A 104 3.18 6.91 22.61
CA SER A 104 2.96 8.31 23.03
C SER A 104 1.47 8.63 23.12
N PRO A 105 0.98 9.13 24.26
CA PRO A 105 -0.44 9.41 24.43
C PRO A 105 -0.87 10.64 23.62
N ASN A 106 -2.04 10.57 23.01
CA ASN A 106 -2.70 11.67 22.33
C ASN A 106 -4.21 11.61 22.61
N GLU A 107 -4.67 12.42 23.57
CA GLU A 107 -6.07 12.45 23.99
C GLU A 107 -7.01 12.91 22.87
N VAL A 108 -6.57 13.86 22.04
CA VAL A 108 -7.34 14.37 20.90
C VAL A 108 -7.58 13.29 19.86
N ARG A 109 -6.62 12.37 19.70
CA ARG A 109 -6.70 11.25 18.76
C ARG A 109 -7.14 9.94 19.42
N GLY A 110 -7.59 10.00 20.68
CA GLY A 110 -8.30 8.92 21.35
C GLY A 110 -7.43 7.72 21.77
N GLY A 111 -6.11 7.88 21.91
CA GLY A 111 -5.27 6.75 22.26
C GLY A 111 -3.76 7.02 22.24
N GLN A 112 -3.01 5.96 22.02
CA GLN A 112 -1.56 5.96 21.92
C GLN A 112 -1.13 5.85 20.48
N HIS A 113 0.00 6.50 20.17
CA HIS A 113 0.66 6.42 18.88
C HIS A 113 1.12 4.99 18.57
N THR A 114 0.91 4.56 17.33
CA THR A 114 0.98 3.14 16.91
C THR A 114 2.24 2.79 16.15
N GLY A 115 2.99 3.82 15.79
CA GLY A 115 4.32 3.73 15.21
C GLY A 115 5.22 4.75 15.83
N MET A 116 6.11 5.30 15.01
CA MET A 116 7.03 6.33 15.40
C MET A 116 7.10 7.40 14.31
N ASP A 117 7.18 8.66 14.71
CA ASP A 117 7.25 9.77 13.77
C ASP A 117 8.69 10.27 13.72
N ILE A 118 9.37 10.00 12.60
CA ILE A 118 10.78 10.29 12.41
C ILE A 118 10.94 11.60 11.65
N ASN A 119 11.74 12.49 12.23
CA ASN A 119 12.13 13.77 11.65
C ASN A 119 13.64 13.83 11.42
N GLY A 120 14.04 14.64 10.45
CA GLY A 120 15.41 15.11 10.34
C GLY A 120 15.71 16.13 11.42
N ILE A 121 16.99 16.33 11.74
CA ILE A 121 17.43 17.35 12.72
C ILE A 121 17.26 18.81 12.24
N GLY A 122 16.61 19.01 11.09
CA GLY A 122 16.26 20.32 10.57
C GLY A 122 15.06 20.91 11.29
N GLY A 123 14.28 21.72 10.58
CA GLY A 123 13.08 22.34 11.12
C GLY A 123 12.03 22.57 10.04
N SER A 124 10.76 22.62 10.44
CA SER A 124 9.64 22.77 9.51
C SER A 124 9.66 21.66 8.43
N ASN A 125 9.65 22.00 7.14
CA ASN A 125 9.59 21.04 6.03
C ASN A 125 10.97 20.76 5.41
N THR A 126 12.08 20.96 6.14
CA THR A 126 13.41 20.61 5.62
C THR A 126 13.56 19.13 5.28
N ASP A 127 12.71 18.28 5.87
CA ASP A 127 12.76 16.84 5.67
C ASP A 127 12.01 16.39 4.41
N LEU A 128 11.22 17.27 3.78
CA LEU A 128 10.49 17.00 2.55
C LEU A 128 11.45 16.54 1.45
N GLY A 129 11.14 15.40 0.81
CA GLY A 129 12.00 14.83 -0.23
C GLY A 129 13.14 13.97 0.30
N THR A 130 13.30 13.83 1.63
CA THR A 130 14.33 12.95 2.21
C THR A 130 14.09 11.50 1.76
N PRO A 131 15.12 10.78 1.26
CA PRO A 131 14.97 9.39 0.86
C PRO A 131 14.53 8.49 2.02
N ILE A 132 13.49 7.71 1.78
CA ILE A 132 13.01 6.66 2.69
C ILE A 132 13.43 5.31 2.13
N ARG A 133 14.05 4.49 2.98
CA ARG A 133 14.65 3.21 2.61
C ARG A 133 13.99 2.06 3.37
N ALA A 134 14.02 0.88 2.76
CA ALA A 134 13.56 -0.34 3.40
C ALA A 134 14.39 -0.65 4.66
N ALA A 135 13.71 -0.76 5.80
CA ALA A 135 14.33 -1.08 7.09
C ALA A 135 14.91 -2.50 7.11
N ALA A 136 14.29 -3.43 6.38
CA ALA A 136 14.75 -4.80 6.17
C ALA A 136 14.37 -5.25 4.75
N ARG A 137 14.95 -6.34 4.26
CA ARG A 137 14.49 -6.95 3.00
C ARG A 137 13.07 -7.45 3.16
N GLY A 138 12.22 -7.25 2.17
CA GLY A 138 10.80 -7.54 2.31
C GLY A 138 10.09 -7.72 0.99
N LEU A 139 8.87 -8.22 1.07
CA LEU A 139 7.92 -8.24 -0.02
C LEU A 139 6.99 -7.03 0.13
N VAL A 140 6.85 -6.21 -0.91
CA VAL A 140 5.85 -5.14 -0.94
C VAL A 140 4.47 -5.79 -0.95
N VAL A 141 3.69 -5.55 0.10
CA VAL A 141 2.31 -6.07 0.22
C VAL A 141 1.26 -4.97 0.00
N TYR A 142 1.66 -3.71 0.11
CA TYR A 142 0.83 -2.56 -0.22
C TYR A 142 1.70 -1.39 -0.70
N ALA A 143 1.22 -0.67 -1.71
CA ALA A 143 1.77 0.62 -2.13
C ALA A 143 0.62 1.47 -2.68
N GLY A 144 0.31 2.60 -2.06
CA GLY A 144 -0.84 3.43 -2.43
C GLY A 144 -1.25 4.43 -1.36
N THR A 145 -2.42 5.04 -1.50
CA THR A 145 -2.97 6.00 -0.52
C THR A 145 -4.19 5.39 0.17
N PRO A 146 -4.06 4.81 1.38
CA PRO A 146 -5.18 4.11 2.00
C PRO A 146 -6.21 5.07 2.60
N SER A 147 -5.79 6.28 2.98
CA SER A 147 -6.68 7.39 3.32
C SER A 147 -5.92 8.72 3.20
N GLU A 148 -6.66 9.82 3.16
CA GLU A 148 -6.06 11.17 3.11
C GLU A 148 -5.15 11.43 4.32
N GLY A 149 -5.51 10.92 5.51
CA GLY A 149 -4.72 11.10 6.73
C GLY A 149 -3.42 10.30 6.72
N TRP A 150 -3.37 9.18 6.01
CA TRP A 150 -2.15 8.39 5.86
C TRP A 150 -1.24 8.93 4.74
N GLY A 151 -1.82 9.58 3.72
CA GLY A 151 -1.08 9.95 2.50
C GLY A 151 -0.59 8.71 1.76
N LYS A 152 0.48 8.83 0.99
CA LYS A 152 1.08 7.68 0.30
C LYS A 152 1.79 6.79 1.31
N VAL A 153 1.55 5.48 1.20
CA VAL A 153 2.03 4.44 2.10
C VAL A 153 2.65 3.30 1.30
N VAL A 154 3.77 2.77 1.80
CA VAL A 154 4.31 1.46 1.41
C VAL A 154 4.26 0.54 2.63
N VAL A 155 3.89 -0.73 2.43
CA VAL A 155 3.98 -1.77 3.45
C VAL A 155 4.83 -2.91 2.93
N LEU A 156 5.86 -3.28 3.69
CA LEU A 156 6.72 -4.42 3.42
C LEU A 156 6.43 -5.53 4.42
N ALA A 157 6.28 -6.77 3.96
CA ALA A 157 6.25 -7.96 4.81
C ALA A 157 7.63 -8.60 4.90
N HIS A 158 7.96 -9.07 6.09
CA HIS A 158 9.23 -9.67 6.49
C HIS A 158 8.95 -10.92 7.31
N ARG A 159 9.69 -12.00 7.05
CA ARG A 159 9.69 -13.17 7.94
C ARG A 159 10.82 -12.99 8.96
N LEU A 160 10.53 -13.17 10.25
CA LEU A 160 11.61 -13.16 11.26
C LEU A 160 12.46 -14.43 11.14
N PRO A 161 13.78 -14.35 11.39
CA PRO A 161 14.64 -15.53 11.46
C PRO A 161 14.10 -16.57 12.42
N ASP A 162 14.28 -17.85 12.06
CA ASP A 162 13.90 -19.00 12.88
C ASP A 162 12.42 -19.01 13.32
N SER A 163 11.54 -18.37 12.55
CA SER A 163 10.13 -18.18 12.91
C SER A 163 9.18 -18.10 11.72
N ASP A 164 7.92 -18.51 11.94
CA ASP A 164 6.79 -18.26 11.02
C ASP A 164 6.07 -16.93 11.28
N ARG A 165 6.64 -16.09 12.14
CA ARG A 165 6.14 -14.75 12.44
C ARG A 165 6.39 -13.82 11.25
N ILE A 166 5.33 -13.14 10.84
CA ILE A 166 5.37 -12.13 9.79
C ILE A 166 5.28 -10.76 10.44
N ILE A 167 6.33 -9.98 10.23
CA ILE A 167 6.39 -8.58 10.63
C ILE A 167 6.20 -7.74 9.38
N GLN A 168 5.34 -6.74 9.47
CA GLN A 168 5.15 -5.73 8.45
C GLN A 168 5.78 -4.42 8.91
N THR A 169 6.53 -3.78 8.03
CA THR A 169 6.95 -2.39 8.23
C THR A 169 6.15 -1.47 7.33
N LEU A 170 5.58 -0.42 7.90
CA LEU A 170 4.72 0.55 7.21
C LEU A 170 5.45 1.88 7.13
N TYR A 171 5.48 2.50 5.95
CA TYR A 171 6.16 3.77 5.65
C TYR A 171 5.12 4.75 5.11
N ALA A 172 4.72 5.73 5.91
CA ALA A 172 3.61 6.62 5.61
C ALA A 172 4.01 8.07 5.33
N HIS A 173 3.01 8.86 4.93
CA HIS A 173 3.13 10.28 4.60
C HIS A 173 4.13 10.55 3.47
N LEU A 174 4.37 9.59 2.59
CA LEU A 174 5.36 9.72 1.52
C LEU A 174 4.93 10.80 0.50
N ASP A 175 5.90 11.56 0.01
CA ASP A 175 5.70 12.54 -1.06
C ASP A 175 5.64 11.83 -2.42
N ARG A 176 6.55 10.89 -2.66
CA ARG A 176 6.51 9.95 -3.78
C ARG A 176 6.80 8.52 -3.29
N ILE A 177 6.28 7.56 -4.05
CA ILE A 177 6.72 6.16 -4.02
C ILE A 177 7.64 5.98 -5.24
N GLU A 178 8.78 5.30 -5.06
CA GLU A 178 9.72 5.05 -6.17
C GLU A 178 9.11 4.15 -7.25
N GLU A 179 9.53 4.37 -8.49
CA GLU A 179 9.16 3.46 -9.58
C GLU A 179 9.65 2.04 -9.29
N GLY A 180 8.79 1.04 -9.53
CA GLY A 180 9.08 -0.37 -9.26
C GLY A 180 8.74 -0.83 -7.83
N VAL A 181 8.39 0.08 -6.92
CA VAL A 181 7.86 -0.26 -5.58
C VAL A 181 6.36 -0.47 -5.69
N MET A 182 5.97 -1.71 -5.98
CA MET A 182 4.57 -2.12 -6.22
C MET A 182 4.30 -3.47 -5.57
N PRO A 183 3.03 -3.78 -5.20
CA PRO A 183 2.69 -5.05 -4.55
C PRO A 183 3.23 -6.26 -5.31
N GLY A 184 3.82 -7.21 -4.59
CA GLY A 184 4.46 -8.39 -5.14
C GLY A 184 5.94 -8.22 -5.48
N CYS A 185 6.49 -7.00 -5.50
CA CYS A 185 7.92 -6.77 -5.65
C CYS A 185 8.68 -7.09 -4.37
N ALA A 186 9.84 -7.74 -4.49
CA ALA A 186 10.76 -7.89 -3.36
C ALA A 186 11.79 -6.75 -3.38
N VAL A 187 12.11 -6.21 -2.21
CA VAL A 187 13.11 -5.16 -2.00
C VAL A 187 14.20 -5.66 -1.05
N ALA A 188 15.44 -5.22 -1.27
CA ALA A 188 16.54 -5.44 -0.35
C ALA A 188 16.53 -4.38 0.76
N ARG A 189 17.14 -4.71 1.91
CA ARG A 189 17.34 -3.74 2.99
C ARG A 189 18.18 -2.58 2.48
N GLY A 190 17.70 -1.37 2.70
CA GLY A 190 18.34 -0.14 2.24
C GLY A 190 17.94 0.34 0.84
N ASP A 191 17.14 -0.44 0.10
CA ASP A 191 16.57 0.03 -1.17
C ASP A 191 15.67 1.25 -0.95
N SER A 192 15.70 2.20 -1.88
CA SER A 192 14.81 3.37 -1.85
C SER A 192 13.37 2.94 -2.07
N LEU A 193 12.46 3.37 -1.20
CA LEU A 193 11.02 3.12 -1.30
C LEU A 193 10.25 4.34 -1.79
N GLY A 194 10.77 5.52 -1.50
CA GLY A 194 10.09 6.78 -1.73
C GLY A 194 10.82 7.94 -1.11
N THR A 195 10.11 9.06 -0.98
CA THR A 195 10.60 10.22 -0.23
C THR A 195 9.62 10.66 0.82
N MET A 196 10.15 11.20 1.91
CA MET A 196 9.37 11.76 3.00
C MET A 196 8.49 12.91 2.51
N GLY A 197 7.26 12.98 3.00
CA GLY A 197 6.27 13.97 2.58
C GLY A 197 5.41 14.46 3.73
N THR A 198 4.24 15.00 3.36
CA THR A 198 3.37 15.79 4.25
C THR A 198 1.94 15.27 4.34
N ALA A 199 1.68 14.10 3.73
CA ALA A 199 0.32 13.63 3.44
C ALA A 199 -0.52 14.73 2.73
N ASP A 200 0.00 15.22 1.60
CA ASP A 200 -0.62 16.26 0.78
C ASP A 200 -0.94 17.56 1.58
N GLY A 201 0.00 17.99 2.43
CA GLY A 201 -0.06 19.24 3.19
C GLY A 201 -0.80 19.17 4.52
N ARG A 202 -1.20 17.98 4.97
CA ARG A 202 -1.88 17.80 6.28
C ARG A 202 -0.95 17.93 7.46
N TYR A 203 0.32 17.59 7.27
CA TYR A 203 1.34 17.61 8.31
C TYR A 203 2.59 18.36 7.85
N LEU A 204 3.44 18.74 8.80
CA LEU A 204 4.83 19.03 8.48
C LEU A 204 5.52 17.73 8.03
N ALA A 205 6.58 17.86 7.24
CA ALA A 205 7.28 16.71 6.69
C ALA A 205 7.83 15.83 7.82
N HIS A 206 7.43 14.55 7.82
CA HIS A 206 7.93 13.52 8.71
C HIS A 206 7.64 12.14 8.10
N LEU A 207 8.34 11.12 8.55
CA LEU A 207 8.00 9.74 8.25
C LEU A 207 7.26 9.14 9.44
N HIS A 208 6.02 8.71 9.23
CA HIS A 208 5.38 7.79 10.16
C HIS A 208 5.77 6.35 9.82
N PHE A 209 6.36 5.65 10.79
CA PHE A 209 6.90 4.30 10.63
C PHE A 209 6.30 3.32 11.64
N GLU A 210 5.66 2.25 11.19
CA GLU A 210 5.14 1.20 12.08
C GLU A 210 5.88 -0.13 11.91
N ALA A 211 5.90 -0.92 12.99
CA ALA A 211 6.17 -2.35 12.97
C ALA A 211 4.92 -3.09 13.45
N ILE A 212 4.46 -4.08 12.67
CA ILE A 212 3.15 -4.71 12.88
C ILE A 212 3.30 -6.22 12.74
N GLU A 213 2.86 -6.99 13.72
CA GLU A 213 2.82 -8.46 13.60
C GLU A 213 1.49 -8.88 12.98
N SER A 214 1.47 -9.13 11.67
CA SER A 214 0.23 -9.50 10.97
C SER A 214 0.48 -10.32 9.72
N ARG A 215 -0.48 -11.20 9.44
CA ARG A 215 -0.64 -11.86 8.13
C ARG A 215 -1.68 -11.17 7.25
N CYS A 216 -2.27 -10.06 7.71
CA CYS A 216 -3.14 -9.20 6.92
C CYS A 216 -2.43 -7.88 6.60
N THR A 217 -2.68 -7.25 5.45
CA THR A 217 -2.09 -5.94 5.15
C THR A 217 -2.74 -4.84 5.99
N GLU A 218 -2.08 -4.33 7.02
CA GLU A 218 -2.69 -3.40 7.98
C GLU A 218 -2.71 -1.92 7.51
N ALA A 219 -2.51 -1.68 6.21
CA ALA A 219 -2.54 -0.36 5.59
C ALA A 219 -3.89 0.36 5.85
N GLY A 220 -3.83 1.60 6.33
CA GLY A 220 -5.02 2.42 6.54
C GLY A 220 -5.71 2.26 7.89
N MET A 221 -5.31 1.29 8.71
CA MET A 221 -5.84 1.13 10.06
C MET A 221 -5.53 2.37 10.92
N PRO A 222 -6.25 2.61 12.04
CA PRO A 222 -6.04 3.81 12.84
C PRO A 222 -4.59 3.93 13.36
N GLY A 223 -3.95 5.07 13.11
CA GLY A 223 -2.60 5.40 13.63
C GLY A 223 -2.58 5.75 15.14
N TYR A 224 -3.73 5.59 15.81
CA TYR A 224 -3.90 5.78 17.24
C TYR A 224 -4.87 4.71 17.76
N GLY A 225 -4.53 4.09 18.88
CA GLY A 225 -5.35 3.04 19.48
C GLY A 225 -5.21 2.96 20.99
N SER A 226 -6.14 2.30 21.67
CA SER A 226 -6.01 2.04 23.10
C SER A 226 -4.87 1.06 23.37
N ARG A 227 -4.19 1.21 24.52
CA ARG A 227 -3.00 0.43 24.87
C ARG A 227 -3.28 -1.08 24.78
N GLY A 228 -2.48 -1.79 24.00
CA GLY A 228 -2.55 -3.25 23.86
C GLY A 228 -3.70 -3.78 23.00
N THR A 229 -4.44 -2.92 22.29
CA THR A 229 -5.55 -3.36 21.42
C THR A 229 -5.17 -3.63 19.97
N MET A 230 -3.89 -3.44 19.62
CA MET A 230 -3.42 -3.69 18.27
C MET A 230 -2.18 -4.57 18.26
N ASN A 231 -2.00 -5.28 17.15
CA ASN A 231 -0.82 -6.06 16.79
C ASN A 231 0.40 -5.19 16.42
N ARG A 232 0.51 -3.98 16.97
CA ARG A 232 1.64 -3.09 16.73
C ARG A 232 2.75 -3.36 17.74
N LEU A 233 3.97 -3.35 17.23
CA LEU A 233 5.20 -3.51 17.98
C LEU A 233 5.92 -2.16 18.08
N ASP A 234 6.70 -1.97 19.14
CA ASP A 234 7.63 -0.83 19.23
C ASP A 234 8.72 -1.00 18.14
N PRO A 235 8.79 -0.14 17.11
CA PRO A 235 9.77 -0.28 16.04
C PRO A 235 11.21 -0.13 16.55
N ALA A 236 11.44 0.74 17.54
CA ALA A 236 12.75 0.94 18.14
C ALA A 236 13.17 -0.28 18.99
N GLN A 237 12.22 -1.01 19.58
CA GLN A 237 12.50 -2.29 20.20
C GLN A 237 12.84 -3.36 19.16
N LEU A 238 12.05 -3.47 18.08
CA LEU A 238 12.30 -4.43 17.00
C LEU A 238 13.70 -4.28 16.41
N MET A 239 14.12 -3.04 16.11
CA MET A 239 15.46 -2.73 15.59
C MET A 239 16.59 -3.06 16.58
N ARG A 240 16.33 -3.00 17.89
CA ARG A 240 17.30 -3.40 18.93
C ARG A 240 17.41 -4.91 19.09
N GLU A 241 16.29 -5.61 18.96
CA GLU A 241 16.22 -7.07 19.09
C GLU A 241 16.79 -7.77 17.85
N TYR A 242 16.54 -7.21 16.67
CA TYR A 242 17.00 -7.73 15.38
C TYR A 242 17.80 -6.66 14.62
N PRO A 243 19.00 -6.27 15.07
CA PRO A 243 19.77 -5.23 14.41
C PRO A 243 20.29 -5.70 13.05
N ALA A 244 20.19 -4.84 12.03
CA ALA A 244 20.79 -5.11 10.73
C ALA A 244 22.33 -5.24 10.81
N PRO A 245 22.94 -6.13 10.01
CA PRO A 245 24.38 -6.25 9.94
C PRO A 245 25.00 -5.01 9.30
N ALA A 246 26.27 -4.74 9.64
CA ALA A 246 27.01 -3.60 9.13
C ALA A 246 27.32 -3.68 7.62
N PHE A 247 27.22 -4.87 7.02
CA PHE A 247 27.43 -5.06 5.59
C PHE A 247 26.14 -4.82 4.78
N PRO A 248 26.25 -4.38 3.51
CA PRO A 248 25.10 -4.21 2.63
C PRO A 248 24.35 -5.51 2.42
N ASP A 249 23.05 -5.38 2.15
CA ASP A 249 22.22 -6.53 1.85
C ASP A 249 22.64 -7.21 0.54
N ALA A 250 22.92 -8.52 0.61
CA ALA A 250 23.25 -9.34 -0.54
C ALA A 250 22.00 -9.81 -1.32
N TYR A 251 20.79 -9.66 -0.77
CA TYR A 251 19.55 -10.22 -1.32
C TYR A 251 19.30 -9.77 -2.76
N GLY A 252 19.38 -8.46 -3.04
CA GLY A 252 19.20 -7.92 -4.38
C GLY A 252 20.18 -8.54 -5.38
N ARG A 253 21.47 -8.63 -5.02
CA ARG A 253 22.50 -9.23 -5.88
C ARG A 253 22.26 -10.73 -6.11
N LEU A 254 21.92 -11.48 -5.07
CA LEU A 254 21.66 -12.92 -5.17
C LEU A 254 20.43 -13.21 -6.02
N ARG A 255 19.36 -12.41 -5.88
CA ARG A 255 18.17 -12.51 -6.71
C ARG A 255 18.53 -12.29 -8.19
N ASP A 256 19.29 -11.25 -8.50
CA ASP A 256 19.65 -10.91 -9.87
C ASP A 256 20.53 -11.99 -10.51
N ILE A 257 21.44 -12.62 -9.75
CA ILE A 257 22.23 -13.76 -10.20
C ILE A 257 21.31 -14.96 -10.53
N ARG A 258 20.42 -15.33 -9.61
CA ARG A 258 19.49 -16.46 -9.80
C ARG A 258 18.57 -16.24 -11.00
N LEU A 259 18.08 -15.01 -11.21
CA LEU A 259 17.24 -14.69 -12.35
C LEU A 259 18.01 -14.85 -13.67
N ARG A 260 19.26 -14.37 -13.73
CA ARG A 260 20.12 -14.55 -14.92
C ARG A 260 20.40 -16.02 -15.21
N GLU A 261 20.67 -16.82 -14.19
CA GLU A 261 20.88 -18.26 -14.33
C GLU A 261 19.62 -18.97 -14.83
N ALA A 262 18.44 -18.64 -14.27
CA ALA A 262 17.17 -19.20 -14.71
C ALA A 262 16.85 -18.85 -16.17
N LEU A 263 17.05 -17.59 -16.58
CA LEU A 263 16.88 -17.16 -17.97
C LEU A 263 17.84 -17.88 -18.92
N ARG A 264 19.09 -18.09 -18.49
CA ARG A 264 20.06 -18.87 -19.26
C ARG A 264 19.64 -20.33 -19.42
N MET A 265 19.19 -20.98 -18.34
CA MET A 265 18.69 -22.35 -18.42
C MET A 265 17.48 -22.47 -19.35
N GLN A 266 16.58 -21.48 -19.32
CA GLN A 266 15.42 -21.45 -20.22
C GLN A 266 15.83 -21.21 -21.68
N SER A 267 16.83 -20.34 -21.93
CA SER A 267 17.36 -20.15 -23.28
C SER A 267 18.08 -21.39 -23.80
N ASP A 268 18.86 -22.07 -22.95
CA ASP A 268 19.60 -23.28 -23.31
C ASP A 268 18.62 -24.44 -23.57
N ALA A 269 17.53 -24.55 -22.80
CA ALA A 269 16.45 -25.50 -23.04
C ALA A 269 15.67 -25.20 -24.34
N ALA A 270 15.44 -23.92 -24.66
CA ALA A 270 14.77 -23.52 -25.91
C ALA A 270 15.69 -23.67 -27.14
N ALA A 271 17.01 -23.53 -26.97
CA ALA A 271 18.01 -23.70 -28.03
C ALA A 271 18.38 -25.16 -28.30
N SER A 272 17.97 -26.09 -27.43
CA SER A 272 18.13 -27.53 -27.61
C SER A 272 16.77 -28.15 -27.98
N PRO A 273 16.34 -28.10 -29.26
CA PRO A 273 15.28 -28.99 -29.69
C PRO A 273 15.85 -30.40 -29.55
N ALA A 274 15.35 -31.16 -28.58
CA ALA A 274 15.80 -32.51 -28.33
C ALA A 274 15.86 -33.29 -29.65
N ALA A 275 16.97 -34.02 -29.83
CA ALA A 275 17.09 -35.13 -30.75
C ALA A 275 15.93 -36.11 -30.50
N ALA A 276 14.80 -35.86 -31.15
CA ALA A 276 13.66 -36.73 -31.25
C ALA A 276 13.65 -37.30 -32.66
N SER A 277 14.66 -38.09 -32.96
CA SER A 277 14.59 -39.13 -33.98
C SER A 277 15.62 -40.21 -33.65
N ASP A 278 15.15 -41.44 -33.61
CA ASP A 278 15.92 -42.69 -33.71
C ASP A 278 16.39 -43.32 -32.39
N ALA A 279 15.45 -43.97 -31.70
CA ALA A 279 15.72 -45.25 -31.04
C ALA A 279 14.42 -46.07 -30.93
N GLU A 280 13.98 -46.66 -32.05
CA GLU A 280 13.25 -47.92 -31.97
C GLU A 280 14.24 -49.01 -31.51
N GLY A 281 13.95 -49.65 -30.38
CA GLY A 281 14.75 -50.76 -29.87
C GLY A 281 14.28 -51.17 -28.48
N GLY A 282 13.45 -52.22 -28.43
CA GLY A 282 12.78 -52.68 -27.23
C GLY A 282 13.70 -53.04 -26.06
N GLY A 283 13.18 -52.85 -24.84
CA GLY A 283 13.81 -53.27 -23.59
C GLY A 283 12.87 -53.00 -22.42
N ASP A 284 12.59 -54.05 -21.66
CA ASP A 284 11.64 -54.23 -20.56
C ASP A 284 11.25 -53.03 -19.68
N LEU A 285 9.93 -52.95 -19.45
CA LEU A 285 9.27 -52.14 -18.44
C LEU A 285 9.46 -52.79 -17.05
N LEU A 286 10.51 -52.40 -16.32
CA LEU A 286 10.58 -52.67 -14.88
C LEU A 286 9.75 -51.64 -14.11
N ILE A 287 8.52 -52.04 -13.77
CA ILE A 287 7.67 -51.37 -12.79
C ILE A 287 8.31 -51.58 -11.42
N VAL A 288 8.88 -50.54 -10.83
CA VAL A 288 9.32 -50.55 -9.43
C VAL A 288 8.12 -50.20 -8.55
N SER A 289 7.70 -51.17 -7.73
CA SER A 289 6.62 -51.05 -6.74
C SER A 289 7.08 -50.29 -5.49
N PRO A 290 6.23 -49.46 -4.85
CA PRO A 290 6.61 -48.59 -3.74
C PRO A 290 6.66 -49.34 -2.38
N ALA A 291 7.51 -50.35 -2.25
CA ALA A 291 7.68 -51.12 -1.01
C ALA A 291 9.08 -51.04 -0.36
N ASP A 292 10.04 -50.33 -0.95
CA ASP A 292 11.43 -50.32 -0.46
C ASP A 292 11.81 -49.07 0.35
N TYR A 293 10.91 -48.64 1.24
CA TYR A 293 11.27 -47.72 2.34
C TYR A 293 10.76 -48.30 3.67
N LEU A 294 11.59 -49.13 4.29
CA LEU A 294 11.66 -49.34 5.74
C LEU A 294 13.09 -49.09 6.19
#